data_AF-A0A9X2GFC0-F1
#
_entry.id   AF-A0A9X2GFC0-F1
#
_cell.length_a   1.000
_cell.length_b   1.000
_cell.length_c   1.000
_cell.angle_alpha   90.00
_cell.angle_beta   90.00
_cell.angle_gamma   90.00
#
_symmetry.space_group_name_H-M   'P 1'
#
loop_
_entity.id
_entity.type
_entity.pdbx_description
1 polymer ?
#
loop_
_entity_poly.entity_id
_entity_poly.type
_entity_poly.pdbx_seq_one_letter_code
_entity_poly.pdbx_strand_id
1 'polypeptide(L)'
;MSITPTNHGYAYIFENEGAVNVAVCSRIENDKPVGVIAIHFRTKQIKVDSTIQLTGDKGGRYSTAPVAVYGEDQVIHLRTVTAAEGLTAAGLPS
;
A
#
# COMPACT_ATOMS: atom_id res chain seq x y z
N MET A 1 18.96 -11.08 5.42
CA MET A 1 17.90 -11.76 4.64
C MET A 1 17.30 -10.74 3.70
N SER A 2 17.30 -11.01 2.39
CA SER A 2 16.71 -10.10 1.39
C SER A 2 15.20 -10.35 1.36
N ILE A 3 14.42 -9.45 1.95
CA ILE A 3 12.96 -9.55 2.01
C ILE A 3 12.44 -9.08 0.64
N THR A 4 11.81 -9.98 -0.11
CA THR A 4 11.24 -9.68 -1.42
C THR A 4 9.96 -8.87 -1.22
N PRO A 5 9.79 -7.69 -1.85
CA PRO A 5 8.54 -6.93 -1.76
C PRO A 5 7.37 -7.79 -2.22
N THR A 6 6.39 -7.98 -1.34
CA THR A 6 5.34 -9.00 -1.54
C THR A 6 4.25 -8.49 -2.46
N ASN A 7 3.96 -7.18 -2.46
CA ASN A 7 2.95 -6.57 -3.30
C ASN A 7 3.37 -5.15 -3.74
N HIS A 8 2.96 -4.75 -4.93
CA HIS A 8 3.20 -3.41 -5.47
C HIS A 8 1.88 -2.84 -5.97
N GLY A 9 1.65 -1.54 -5.77
CA GLY A 9 0.41 -0.86 -6.17
C GLY A 9 0.14 0.37 -5.32
N TYR A 10 -1.09 0.86 -5.31
CA TYR A 10 -1.51 1.92 -4.42
C TYR A 10 -1.87 1.33 -3.05
N ALA A 11 -1.34 1.91 -1.98
CA ALA A 11 -1.67 1.49 -0.62
C ALA A 11 -2.88 2.26 -0.11
N TYR A 12 -3.87 1.54 0.41
CA TYR A 12 -5.04 2.10 1.08
C TYR A 12 -5.07 1.61 2.53
N ILE A 13 -4.93 2.53 3.47
CA ILE A 13 -4.89 2.31 4.91
C ILE A 13 -6.27 2.61 5.47
N PHE A 14 -6.85 1.64 6.17
CA PHE A 14 -8.18 1.77 6.76
C PHE A 14 -8.28 1.07 8.09
N GLU A 15 -9.19 1.55 8.93
CA GLU A 15 -9.52 0.90 10.19
C GLU A 15 -10.69 -0.07 9.96
N ASN A 16 -10.55 -1.29 10.46
CA ASN A 16 -11.62 -2.27 10.49
C ASN A 16 -11.55 -3.03 11.81
N GLU A 17 -12.69 -3.16 12.50
CA GLU A 17 -12.80 -3.85 13.81
C GLU A 17 -11.76 -3.38 14.84
N GLY A 18 -11.43 -2.08 14.85
CA GLY A 18 -10.45 -1.51 15.77
C GLY A 18 -8.98 -1.82 15.45
N ALA A 19 -8.71 -2.44 14.29
CA ALA A 19 -7.36 -2.70 13.79
C ALA A 19 -7.10 -1.90 12.51
N VAL A 20 -5.85 -1.45 12.35
CA VAL A 20 -5.39 -0.83 11.11
C VAL A 20 -5.03 -1.92 10.10
N ASN A 21 -5.48 -1.75 8.86
CA ASN A 21 -5.25 -2.68 7.77
C ASN A 21 -4.72 -1.91 6.55
N VAL A 22 -3.97 -2.59 5.70
CA VAL A 22 -3.41 -2.00 4.48
C VAL A 22 -3.83 -2.86 3.30
N ALA A 23 -4.69 -2.32 2.44
CA ALA A 23 -5.00 -2.90 1.14
C ALA A 23 -4.00 -2.40 0.10
N VAL A 24 -3.59 -3.28 -0.81
CA VAL A 24 -2.82 -2.94 -2.00
C VAL A 24 -3.74 -3.08 -3.19
N CYS A 25 -3.84 -2.05 -4.01
CA CYS A 25 -4.80 -1.99 -5.10
C CYS A 25 -4.19 -1.42 -6.38
N SER A 26 -4.85 -1.70 -7.51
CA SER A 26 -4.40 -1.24 -8.82
C SER A 26 -4.52 0.27 -9.01
N ARG A 27 -5.52 0.92 -8.38
CA ARG A 27 -5.75 2.36 -8.41
C ARG A 27 -6.66 2.82 -7.26
N ILE A 28 -6.66 4.13 -7.00
CA ILE A 28 -7.62 4.80 -6.12
C ILE A 28 -8.63 5.58 -6.97
N GLU A 29 -9.92 5.38 -6.73
CA GLU A 29 -11.00 6.05 -7.45
C GLU A 29 -12.05 6.55 -6.44
N ASN A 30 -12.34 7.85 -6.42
CA ASN A 30 -13.25 8.48 -5.45
C ASN A 30 -12.95 8.08 -3.98
N ASP A 31 -11.67 8.20 -3.59
CA ASP A 31 -11.16 7.83 -2.26
C ASP A 31 -11.35 6.37 -1.86
N LYS A 32 -11.55 5.48 -2.83
CA LYS A 32 -11.75 4.04 -2.61
C LYS A 32 -10.75 3.20 -3.39
N PRO A 33 -10.27 2.09 -2.81
CA PRO A 33 -9.39 1.17 -3.51
C PRO A 33 -10.16 0.40 -4.58
N VAL A 34 -9.62 0.35 -5.80
CA VAL A 34 -10.19 -0.40 -6.93
C VAL A 34 -9.18 -1.46 -7.40
N GLY A 35 -9.69 -2.68 -7.62
CA GLY A 35 -8.85 -3.83 -7.98
C GLY A 35 -7.87 -4.14 -6.85
N VAL A 36 -8.38 -4.50 -5.67
CA VAL A 36 -7.57 -4.90 -4.52
C VAL A 36 -6.88 -6.23 -4.84
N ILE A 37 -5.55 -6.24 -4.72
CA ILE A 37 -4.67 -7.37 -5.05
C ILE A 37 -4.24 -8.10 -3.78
N ALA A 38 -4.07 -7.37 -2.67
CA ALA A 38 -3.70 -7.93 -1.38
C ALA A 38 -4.24 -7.09 -0.22
N ILE A 39 -4.39 -7.70 0.95
CA ILE A 39 -4.73 -7.01 2.19
C ILE A 39 -3.87 -7.55 3.33
N HIS A 40 -3.17 -6.65 4.04
CA HIS A 40 -2.46 -6.93 5.26
C HIS A 40 -3.33 -6.60 6.47
N PHE A 41 -3.79 -7.64 7.17
CA PHE A 41 -4.71 -7.51 8.30
C PHE A 41 -4.00 -7.37 9.64
N ARG A 42 -4.68 -6.75 10.61
CA ARG A 42 -4.25 -6.64 12.03
C ARG A 42 -2.84 -6.07 12.18
N THR A 43 -2.57 -5.01 11.41
CA THR A 43 -1.28 -4.32 11.44
C THR A 43 -1.16 -3.53 12.75
N LYS A 44 -0.06 -3.72 13.49
CA LYS A 44 0.21 -2.94 14.71
C LYS A 44 0.85 -1.60 14.42
N GLN A 45 1.69 -1.56 13.40
CA GLN A 45 2.44 -0.37 13.02
C GLN A 45 2.57 -0.30 11.50
N ILE A 46 2.43 0.90 10.95
CA ILE A 46 2.75 1.19 9.56
C ILE A 46 3.97 2.11 9.55
N LYS A 47 5.02 1.70 8.84
CA LYS A 47 6.20 2.53 8.55
C LYS A 47 6.10 3.00 7.11
N VAL A 48 6.00 4.31 6.95
CA VAL A 48 5.84 4.95 5.64
C VAL A 48 7.14 5.67 5.33
N ASP A 49 7.71 5.39 4.16
CA ASP A 49 8.87 6.12 3.67
C ASP A 49 8.57 7.63 3.57
N SER A 50 9.55 8.46 3.89
CA SER A 50 9.32 9.92 4.08
C SER A 50 8.93 10.63 2.79
N THR A 51 9.24 10.02 1.64
CA THR A 51 8.92 10.50 0.29
C THR A 51 7.49 10.16 -0.15
N ILE A 52 6.78 9.29 0.56
CA ILE A 52 5.43 8.87 0.19
C ILE A 52 4.43 9.89 0.75
N GLN A 53 3.63 10.46 -0.15
CA GLN A 53 2.49 11.27 0.24
C GLN A 53 1.26 10.39 0.43
N LEU A 54 0.59 10.57 1.56
CA LEU A 54 -0.71 9.98 1.86
C LEU A 54 -1.79 11.06 1.83
N THR A 55 -2.94 10.73 1.25
CA THR A 55 -4.14 11.59 1.15
C THR A 55 -5.34 10.87 1.76
N GLY A 56 -6.41 11.60 2.09
CA GLY A 56 -7.64 11.07 2.66
C GLY A 56 -7.86 11.48 4.12
N ASP A 57 -9.02 11.09 4.66
CA ASP A 57 -9.51 11.49 5.98
C ASP A 57 -9.38 10.37 7.03
N LYS A 58 -9.87 10.63 8.26
CA LYS A 58 -9.85 9.67 9.38
C LYS A 58 -10.42 8.28 9.04
N GLY A 59 -11.33 8.18 8.07
CA GLY A 59 -11.92 6.90 7.65
C GLY A 59 -11.02 6.06 6.73
N GLY A 60 -10.03 6.67 6.07
CA GLY A 60 -9.12 5.97 5.16
C GLY A 60 -8.09 6.91 4.56
N ARG A 61 -6.81 6.49 4.59
CA ARG A 61 -5.68 7.22 4.02
C ARG A 61 -5.02 6.39 2.92
N TYR A 62 -4.58 6.99 1.83
CA TYR A 62 -4.04 6.25 0.70
C TYR A 62 -2.86 6.94 0.03
N SER A 63 -1.99 6.17 -0.62
CA SER A 63 -0.84 6.71 -1.35
C SER A 63 -1.28 7.39 -2.65
N THR A 64 -0.63 8.50 -3.01
CA THR A 64 -0.87 9.22 -4.27
C THR A 64 -0.09 8.66 -5.45
N ALA A 65 0.87 7.77 -5.18
CA ALA A 65 1.68 7.06 -6.15
C ALA A 65 1.74 5.56 -5.81
N PRO A 66 2.12 4.70 -6.78
CA PRO A 66 2.44 3.31 -6.50
C PRO A 66 3.58 3.19 -5.49
N VAL A 67 3.49 2.17 -4.63
CA VAL A 67 4.44 1.85 -3.57
C VAL A 67 4.64 0.33 -3.51
N ALA A 68 5.77 -0.09 -2.94
CA ALA A 68 6.00 -1.46 -2.52
C ALA A 68 5.47 -1.63 -1.10
N VAL A 69 4.71 -2.70 -0.89
CA VAL A 69 4.12 -3.06 0.40
C VAL A 69 4.61 -4.44 0.79
N TYR A 70 5.14 -4.55 2.01
CA TYR A 70 5.57 -5.81 2.59
C TYR A 70 5.44 -5.75 4.11
N GLY A 71 5.27 -6.92 4.72
CA GLY A 71 5.11 -7.07 6.16
C GLY A 71 6.30 -7.76 6.82
N GLU A 72 6.66 -7.30 8.02
CA GLU A 72 7.67 -7.89 8.91
C GLU A 72 7.13 -7.81 10.35
N ASP A 73 6.97 -8.94 11.03
CA ASP A 73 6.57 -9.00 12.45
C ASP A 73 5.40 -8.07 12.86
N GLN A 74 4.31 -8.07 12.07
CA GLN A 74 3.10 -7.23 12.27
C GLN A 74 3.31 -5.72 12.00
N VAL A 75 4.45 -5.35 11.43
CA VAL A 75 4.74 -4.02 10.89
C VAL A 75 4.59 -4.07 9.38
N ILE A 76 3.81 -3.16 8.82
CA ILE A 76 3.71 -2.99 7.37
C ILE A 76 4.57 -1.80 6.93
N HIS A 77 5.37 -2.03 5.91
CA HIS A 77 6.24 -1.03 5.33
C HIS A 77 5.71 -0.59 3.97
N LEU A 78 5.60 0.72 3.78
CA LEU A 78 5.36 1.34 2.48
C LEU A 78 6.68 1.96 2.01
N ARG A 79 7.18 1.53 0.86
CA ARG A 79 8.39 2.08 0.23
C ARG A 79 8.07 2.66 -1.14
N THR A 80 8.75 3.75 -1.51
CA THR A 80 8.67 4.26 -2.87
C THR A 80 9.22 3.21 -3.84
N VAL A 81 8.58 3.10 -5.00
CA VAL A 81 9.04 2.24 -6.10
C VAL A 81 9.49 3.10 -7.26
N THR A 82 10.42 2.58 -8.04
CA THR A 82 10.76 3.20 -9.32
C THR A 82 9.59 3.06 -10.30
N ALA A 83 9.55 3.91 -11.34
CA ALA A 83 8.50 3.83 -12.36
C ALA A 83 8.45 2.45 -13.04
N ALA A 84 9.59 1.78 -13.23
CA ALA A 84 9.68 0.44 -13.80
C ALA A 84 9.04 -0.63 -12.90
N GLU A 85 9.22 -0.53 -11.58
CA GLU A 85 8.61 -1.41 -10.59
C GLU A 85 7.10 -1.12 -10.41
N GLY A 86 6.68 0.15 -10.55
CA GLY A 86 5.28 0.54 -10.50
C GLY A 86 4.46 0.11 -11.71
N LEU A 87 5.05 0.08 -12.91
CA LEU A 87 4.38 -0.34 -14.16
C LEU A 87 4.12 -1.85 -14.19
N THR A 88 5.11 -2.64 -13.79
CA THR A 88 5.01 -4.11 -13.70
C THR A 88 3.96 -4.55 -12.67
N ALA A 89 3.79 -3.78 -11.59
CA ALA A 89 2.78 -4.00 -10.56
C ALA A 89 1.32 -3.81 -11.00
N ALA A 90 1.10 -2.89 -11.94
CA ALA A 90 -0.24 -2.56 -12.46
C ALA A 90 -0.67 -3.47 -13.62
N GLY A 91 0.17 -4.43 -14.02
CA GLY A 91 -0.06 -5.24 -15.22
C GLY A 91 0.01 -4.45 -16.53
N LEU A 92 0.67 -3.28 -16.52
CA LEU A 92 0.86 -2.44 -17.69
C LEU A 92 2.26 -2.69 -18.29
N PRO A 93 2.39 -2.93 -19.60
CA PRO A 93 3.69 -3.14 -20.22
C PRO A 93 4.55 -1.87 -20.12
N SER A 94 5.85 -2.07 -19.90
CA SER A 94 6.91 -1.06 -19.90
C SER A 94 7.10 -0.40 -21.26
#